data_AF-E1QLQ8-F1
#
_entry.id   AF-E1QLQ8-F1
#
_cell.length_a   1.000
_cell.length_b   1.000
_cell.length_c   1.000
_cell.angle_alpha   90.00
_cell.angle_beta   90.00
_cell.angle_gamma   90.00
#
_symmetry.space_group_name_H-M   'P 1'
#
loop_
_entity.id
_entity.type
_entity.pdbx_description
1 polymer ?
#
loop_
_entity_poly.entity_id
_entity_poly.type
_entity_poly.pdbx_seq_one_letter_code
_entity_poly.pdbx_strand_id
1 'polypeptide(L)'
;MAGLYIKVIGYEWLSGGDNTCRPCQENNGQRYYVRPRPGQKALSEMPDAPLHPNCRCKARPIARVTVESSAGEQGGDDDYIQGGVRVMGGWWFNNGRTLWDGPVWKKWCGGDWGGGRDLRDPNAIGPADASPADAMDAVCKRHDDCYDSAVAREECDRRLVRELEALPADPARWPHPPVADEVEAADEYRTMALWWFKRKIEREALVGD
;
A
#
# COMPACT_ATOMS: atom_id res chain seq x y z
N MET A 1 -16.34 6.01 -14.37
CA MET A 1 -15.15 5.35 -13.80
C MET A 1 -14.46 6.35 -12.91
N ALA A 2 -14.47 6.13 -11.59
CA ALA A 2 -13.65 6.93 -10.68
C ALA A 2 -12.17 6.69 -11.03
N GLY A 3 -11.42 7.77 -11.23
CA GLY A 3 -10.01 7.69 -11.61
C GLY A 3 -9.10 8.01 -10.43
N LEU A 4 -8.11 7.14 -10.18
CA LEU A 4 -6.98 7.45 -9.32
C LEU A 4 -5.93 8.22 -10.13
N TYR A 5 -5.81 9.53 -9.92
CA TYR A 5 -4.77 10.32 -10.56
C TYR A 5 -3.62 10.55 -9.59
N ILE A 6 -2.55 9.78 -9.74
CA ILE A 6 -1.30 9.99 -9.01
C ILE A 6 -0.45 10.98 -9.80
N LYS A 7 -0.29 12.18 -9.26
CA LYS A 7 0.57 13.21 -9.84
C LYS A 7 1.81 13.40 -8.99
N VAL A 8 2.99 13.12 -9.53
CA VAL A 8 4.24 13.53 -8.89
C VAL A 8 4.28 15.06 -8.85
N ILE A 9 4.29 15.61 -7.64
CA ILE A 9 4.32 17.06 -7.39
C ILE A 9 5.70 17.54 -6.97
N GLY A 10 6.64 16.63 -6.75
CA GLY A 10 8.00 16.96 -6.34
C GLY A 10 8.84 15.72 -6.06
N TYR A 11 10.02 15.94 -5.48
CA TYR A 11 10.94 14.91 -5.03
C TYR A 11 11.57 15.33 -3.71
N GLU A 12 11.85 14.36 -2.86
CA GLU A 12 12.61 14.50 -1.63
C GLU A 12 13.99 13.87 -1.84
N TRP A 13 15.03 14.63 -1.53
CA TRP A 13 16.41 14.15 -1.64
C TRP A 13 16.76 13.32 -0.42
N LEU A 14 17.21 12.09 -0.63
CA LEU A 14 17.65 11.18 0.43
C LEU A 14 19.11 10.87 0.23
N SER A 15 19.95 11.17 1.22
CA SER A 15 21.29 10.63 1.32
C SER A 15 21.33 9.44 2.26
N GLY A 16 22.25 8.50 2.01
CA GLY A 16 22.39 7.28 2.79
C GLY A 16 23.85 6.93 3.07
N GLY A 17 24.12 6.61 4.34
CA GLY A 17 25.40 6.08 4.84
C GLY A 17 26.29 7.12 5.54
N ASP A 18 27.15 6.64 6.42
CA ASP A 18 28.06 7.47 7.24
C ASP A 18 29.10 8.22 6.40
N ASN A 19 29.35 7.76 5.17
CA ASN A 19 30.33 8.34 4.24
C ASN A 19 29.70 9.23 3.15
N THR A 20 28.48 9.74 3.38
CA THR A 20 27.86 10.63 2.40
C THR A 20 28.64 11.95 2.33
N CYS A 21 28.97 12.43 1.13
CA CYS A 21 29.65 13.72 0.99
C CYS A 21 28.84 14.88 1.60
N ARG A 22 29.53 15.95 2.02
CA ARG A 22 28.92 17.13 2.65
C ARG A 22 27.74 17.71 1.82
N PRO A 23 27.86 17.95 0.51
CA PRO A 23 26.73 18.43 -0.29
C PRO A 23 25.49 17.51 -0.24
N CYS A 24 25.67 16.19 -0.28
CA CYS A 24 24.55 15.25 -0.16
C CYS A 24 23.94 15.24 1.25
N GLN A 25 24.73 15.51 2.30
CA GLN A 25 24.23 15.68 3.66
C GLN A 25 23.40 16.97 3.78
N GLU A 26 23.89 18.06 3.20
CA GLU A 26 23.20 19.37 3.20
C GLU A 26 21.84 19.32 2.47
N ASN A 27 21.72 18.47 1.45
CA ASN A 27 20.46 18.27 0.73
C ASN A 27 19.57 17.17 1.34
N ASN A 28 20.02 16.43 2.37
CA ASN A 28 19.23 15.34 2.93
C ASN A 28 17.88 15.82 3.48
N GLY A 29 16.80 15.15 3.11
CA GLY A 29 15.43 15.51 3.49
C GLY A 29 14.88 16.75 2.79
N GLN A 30 15.65 17.43 1.94
CA GLN A 30 15.14 18.59 1.21
C GLN A 30 14.11 18.18 0.16
N ARG A 31 13.06 18.98 0.04
CA ARG A 31 11.93 18.74 -0.88
C ARG A 31 11.91 19.79 -1.97
N TYR A 32 11.80 19.32 -3.20
CA TYR A 32 11.77 20.14 -4.41
C TYR A 32 10.45 19.88 -5.14
N TYR A 33 9.76 20.93 -5.57
CA TYR A 33 8.40 20.81 -6.10
C TYR A 33 8.34 21.25 -7.57
N VAL A 34 7.53 20.55 -8.36
CA VAL A 34 7.27 20.88 -9.78
C VAL A 34 6.57 22.25 -9.91
N ARG A 35 5.71 22.58 -8.95
CA ARG A 35 5.02 23.89 -8.85
C ARG A 35 5.16 24.41 -7.41
N PRO A 36 6.31 25.02 -7.05
CA PRO A 36 6.58 25.44 -5.69
C PRO A 36 5.67 26.60 -5.27
N ARG A 37 5.24 26.59 -4.02
CA ARG A 37 4.62 27.73 -3.33
C ARG A 37 5.72 28.64 -2.76
N PRO A 38 5.42 29.90 -2.38
CA PRO A 38 6.38 30.74 -1.67
C PRO A 38 7.02 30.01 -0.48
N GLY A 39 8.35 30.01 -0.44
CA GLY A 39 9.15 29.30 0.57
C GLY A 39 9.50 27.84 0.25
N GLN A 40 8.97 27.26 -0.83
CA GLN A 40 9.35 25.92 -1.29
C GLN A 40 10.44 26.00 -2.38
N LYS A 41 11.32 25.00 -2.42
CA LYS A 41 12.33 24.87 -3.48
C LYS A 41 11.68 24.35 -4.77
N ALA A 42 12.06 24.92 -5.90
CA ALA A 42 11.66 24.47 -7.22
C ALA A 42 12.40 23.19 -7.60
N LEU A 43 11.76 22.33 -8.41
CA LEU A 43 12.40 21.12 -8.94
C LEU A 43 13.66 21.42 -9.76
N SER A 44 13.70 22.58 -10.43
CA SER A 44 14.89 23.05 -11.17
C SER A 44 16.08 23.38 -10.27
N GLU A 45 15.89 23.52 -8.96
CA GLU A 45 16.97 23.71 -7.99
C GLU A 45 17.49 22.38 -7.43
N MET A 46 16.85 21.26 -7.78
CA MET A 46 17.28 19.94 -7.33
C MET A 46 18.55 19.54 -8.09
N PRO A 47 19.63 19.14 -7.40
CA PRO A 47 20.80 18.61 -8.08
C PRO A 47 20.47 17.28 -8.77
N ASP A 48 21.22 16.96 -9.84
CA ASP A 48 21.10 15.65 -10.48
C ASP A 48 21.64 14.54 -9.57
N ALA A 49 20.89 13.45 -9.46
CA ALA A 49 21.33 12.27 -8.72
C ALA A 49 21.96 11.24 -9.67
N PRO A 50 23.08 10.59 -9.29
CA PRO A 50 23.86 10.83 -8.07
C PRO A 50 24.76 12.07 -8.20
N LEU A 51 24.91 12.83 -7.11
CA LEU A 51 25.74 14.04 -7.11
C LEU A 51 27.24 13.74 -7.33
N HIS A 52 27.71 12.58 -6.86
CA HIS A 52 29.05 12.06 -7.11
C HIS A 52 29.00 10.56 -7.37
N PRO A 53 29.98 10.00 -8.10
CA PRO A 53 30.02 8.56 -8.43
C PRO A 53 29.90 7.62 -7.22
N ASN A 54 30.41 8.03 -6.05
CA ASN A 54 30.40 7.22 -4.83
C ASN A 54 29.27 7.58 -3.85
N CYS A 55 28.44 8.59 -4.15
CA CYS A 55 27.34 8.98 -3.28
C CYS A 55 26.09 8.15 -3.58
N ARG A 56 25.51 7.54 -2.53
CA ARG A 56 24.28 6.75 -2.61
C ARG A 56 23.00 7.61 -2.47
N CYS A 57 23.06 8.86 -2.92
CA CYS A 57 21.92 9.77 -2.85
C CYS A 57 20.87 9.41 -3.90
N LYS A 58 19.59 9.54 -3.54
CA LYS A 58 18.45 9.23 -4.41
C LYS A 58 17.34 10.27 -4.25
N ALA A 59 16.63 10.53 -5.34
CA ALA A 59 15.41 11.34 -5.31
C ALA A 59 14.21 10.42 -5.09
N ARG A 60 13.45 10.64 -4.01
CA ARG A 60 12.19 9.95 -3.73
C ARG A 60 11.02 10.79 -4.22
N PRO A 61 10.15 10.30 -5.11
CA PRO A 61 9.02 11.08 -5.59
C PRO A 61 8.05 11.46 -4.45
N ILE A 62 7.59 12.70 -4.47
CA ILE A 62 6.48 13.22 -3.66
C ILE A 62 5.26 13.23 -4.58
N ALA A 63 4.30 12.35 -4.31
CA ALA A 63 3.07 12.27 -5.08
C ALA A 63 1.92 12.97 -4.36
N ARG A 64 1.08 13.68 -5.13
CA ARG A 64 -0.27 14.04 -4.73
C ARG A 64 -1.23 13.09 -5.43
N VAL A 65 -2.09 12.47 -4.65
CA VAL A 65 -3.16 11.66 -5.19
C VAL A 65 -4.43 12.49 -5.22
N THR A 66 -4.96 12.65 -6.42
CA THR A 66 -6.29 13.21 -6.63
C THR A 66 -7.21 12.04 -6.95
N VAL A 67 -8.16 11.81 -6.06
CA VAL A 67 -9.26 10.88 -6.33
C VAL A 67 -10.41 11.71 -6.86
N GLU A 68 -10.81 11.45 -8.10
CA GLU A 68 -12.12 11.88 -8.55
C GLU A 68 -13.13 10.93 -7.92
N SER A 69 -13.50 11.20 -6.66
CA SER A 69 -14.55 10.46 -6.00
C SER A 69 -15.86 10.80 -6.69
N SER A 70 -16.56 9.81 -7.23
CA SER A 70 -18.01 9.89 -7.32
C SER A 70 -18.50 10.20 -5.90
N ALA A 71 -18.94 11.43 -5.69
CA ALA A 71 -19.36 11.90 -4.39
C ALA A 71 -20.40 10.93 -3.81
N GLY A 72 -20.11 10.32 -2.65
CA GLY A 72 -21.17 9.80 -1.78
C GLY A 72 -21.10 8.38 -1.25
N GLU A 73 -20.02 7.60 -1.41
CA GLU A 73 -19.92 6.31 -0.72
C GLU A 73 -19.09 6.43 0.57
N GLN A 74 -19.73 6.93 1.63
CA GLN A 74 -19.36 6.55 3.00
C GLN A 74 -19.87 5.12 3.22
N GLY A 75 -19.23 4.15 2.56
CA GLY A 75 -19.62 2.74 2.64
C GLY A 75 -18.83 2.01 3.73
N GLY A 76 -19.55 1.51 4.74
CA GLY A 76 -19.09 0.52 5.71
C GLY A 76 -18.82 1.06 7.12
N ASP A 77 -19.37 0.38 8.14
CA ASP A 77 -19.07 0.51 9.59
C ASP A 77 -17.62 0.09 9.95
N ASP A 78 -16.65 0.31 9.07
CA ASP A 78 -15.24 0.01 9.31
C ASP A 78 -14.58 1.15 10.11
N ASP A 79 -15.06 1.39 11.33
CA ASP A 79 -14.61 2.47 12.23
C ASP A 79 -13.09 2.48 12.52
N TYR A 80 -12.46 1.33 12.33
CA TYR A 80 -11.03 1.09 12.46
C TYR A 80 -10.20 1.58 11.24
N ILE A 81 -10.83 1.80 10.09
CA ILE A 81 -10.21 2.42 8.91
C ILE A 81 -10.46 3.93 8.96
N GLN A 82 -9.50 4.68 9.50
CA GLN A 82 -9.65 6.11 9.74
C GLN A 82 -9.16 6.93 8.55
N GLY A 83 -10.08 7.70 7.95
CA GLY A 83 -9.80 8.53 6.80
C GLY A 83 -9.50 7.70 5.55
N GLY A 84 -8.66 8.24 4.66
CA GLY A 84 -8.36 7.59 3.39
C GLY A 84 -9.46 7.74 2.33
N VAL A 85 -9.27 7.02 1.23
CA VAL A 85 -10.11 7.04 0.03
C VAL A 85 -10.22 5.63 -0.53
N ARG A 86 -11.44 5.20 -0.86
CA ARG A 86 -11.68 3.89 -1.46
C ARG A 86 -11.48 3.97 -2.98
N VAL A 87 -10.53 3.19 -3.51
CA VAL A 87 -10.19 3.14 -4.93
C VAL A 87 -9.67 1.75 -5.31
N MET A 88 -10.10 1.19 -6.46
CA MET A 88 -9.74 -0.15 -6.91
C MET A 88 -10.03 -1.19 -5.82
N GLY A 89 -11.25 -1.17 -5.31
CA GLY A 89 -11.72 -2.06 -4.26
C GLY A 89 -11.27 -1.75 -2.82
N GLY A 90 -10.10 -1.14 -2.62
CA GLY A 90 -9.52 -0.98 -1.28
C GLY A 90 -9.37 0.45 -0.79
N TRP A 91 -9.10 0.59 0.51
CA TRP A 91 -8.84 1.87 1.16
C TRP A 91 -7.37 2.25 1.06
N TRP A 92 -7.10 3.43 0.51
CA TRP A 92 -5.77 4.02 0.41
C TRP A 92 -5.67 5.23 1.34
N PHE A 93 -4.44 5.56 1.78
CA PHE A 93 -4.16 6.73 2.62
C PHE A 93 -4.92 6.78 3.95
N ASN A 94 -5.36 5.63 4.46
CA ASN A 94 -6.02 5.49 5.74
C ASN A 94 -4.99 5.40 6.88
N ASN A 95 -5.36 5.80 8.10
CA ASN A 95 -4.54 5.61 9.32
C ASN A 95 -3.09 6.12 9.19
N GLY A 96 -2.84 7.18 8.42
CA GLY A 96 -1.48 7.71 8.18
C GLY A 96 -0.66 6.95 7.14
N ARG A 97 -1.23 5.92 6.51
CA ARG A 97 -0.62 5.16 5.42
C ARG A 97 -0.43 6.02 4.18
N THR A 98 0.53 5.62 3.36
CA THR A 98 0.88 6.27 2.09
C THR A 98 0.50 5.39 0.91
N LEU A 99 0.63 5.93 -0.31
CA LEU A 99 0.45 5.17 -1.54
C LEU A 99 1.32 3.90 -1.59
N TRP A 100 2.52 3.96 -0.99
CA TRP A 100 3.49 2.86 -1.06
C TRP A 100 3.16 1.69 -0.13
N ASP A 101 2.25 1.91 0.82
CA ASP A 101 1.81 0.87 1.75
C ASP A 101 0.74 -0.03 1.11
N GLY A 102 0.24 0.37 -0.06
CA GLY A 102 -0.85 -0.31 -0.75
C GLY A 102 -2.20 -0.10 -0.06
N PRO A 103 -3.27 -0.60 -0.68
CA PRO A 103 -4.61 -0.49 -0.14
C PRO A 103 -4.89 -1.54 0.92
N VAL A 104 -5.83 -1.23 1.79
CA VAL A 104 -6.36 -2.19 2.76
C VAL A 104 -7.77 -2.64 2.38
N TRP A 105 -8.06 -3.91 2.65
CA TRP A 105 -9.41 -4.46 2.59
C TRP A 105 -9.75 -5.06 3.95
N LYS A 106 -10.81 -4.52 4.56
CA LYS A 106 -11.31 -4.96 5.86
C LYS A 106 -10.19 -5.08 6.89
N LYS A 107 -10.14 -6.16 7.67
CA LYS A 107 -9.30 -6.24 8.86
C LYS A 107 -7.92 -6.83 8.58
N TRP A 108 -7.77 -7.68 7.58
CA TRP A 108 -6.58 -8.51 7.43
C TRP A 108 -5.87 -8.36 6.09
N CYS A 109 -6.50 -7.77 5.07
CA CYS A 109 -5.82 -7.59 3.79
C CYS A 109 -5.11 -6.23 3.73
N GLY A 110 -3.78 -6.25 3.62
CA GLY A 110 -2.97 -5.06 3.31
C GLY A 110 -1.53 -5.20 3.80
N GLY A 111 -0.58 -4.49 3.18
CA GLY A 111 0.81 -4.51 3.63
C GLY A 111 0.96 -3.84 5.01
N ASP A 112 1.58 -4.50 5.98
CA ASP A 112 1.64 -4.01 7.37
C ASP A 112 0.27 -3.63 7.97
N TRP A 113 -0.79 -4.34 7.56
CA TRP A 113 -2.15 -4.16 8.05
C TRP A 113 -2.68 -5.51 8.50
N GLY A 114 -3.16 -5.62 9.74
CA GLY A 114 -3.66 -6.88 10.27
C GLY A 114 -4.52 -6.68 11.50
N GLY A 115 -5.58 -7.48 11.65
CA GLY A 115 -6.56 -7.34 12.73
C GLY A 115 -7.18 -5.93 12.83
N GLY A 116 -7.35 -5.24 11.70
CA GLY A 116 -7.97 -3.92 11.58
C GLY A 116 -7.09 -2.76 12.06
N ARG A 117 -5.75 -2.93 12.08
CA ARG A 117 -4.81 -1.87 12.50
C ARG A 117 -3.54 -1.85 11.64
N ASP A 118 -2.87 -0.71 11.64
CA ASP A 118 -1.53 -0.56 11.07
C ASP A 118 -0.50 -1.18 12.03
N LEU A 119 0.21 -2.22 11.58
CA LEU A 119 1.17 -2.96 12.40
C LEU A 119 2.47 -2.20 12.66
N ARG A 120 2.68 -1.06 12.00
CA ARG A 120 3.87 -0.19 12.20
C ARG A 120 3.68 0.80 13.33
N ASP A 121 2.43 1.08 13.70
CA ASP A 121 2.11 1.94 14.84
C ASP A 121 1.84 1.07 16.08
N PRO A 122 2.74 1.07 17.09
CA PRO A 122 2.55 0.28 18.30
C PRO A 122 1.34 0.71 19.13
N ASN A 123 0.77 1.90 18.86
CA ASN A 123 -0.42 2.41 19.54
C ASN A 123 -1.70 2.19 18.74
N ALA A 124 -1.64 1.62 17.53
CA ALA A 124 -2.83 1.37 16.74
C ALA A 124 -3.66 0.25 17.39
N ILE A 125 -4.94 0.55 17.62
CA ILE A 125 -5.90 -0.37 18.22
C ILE A 125 -6.86 -0.81 17.12
N GLY A 126 -6.95 -2.12 16.90
CA GLY A 126 -7.93 -2.70 15.98
C GLY A 126 -9.33 -2.75 16.60
N PRO A 127 -10.36 -3.19 15.86
CA PRO A 127 -11.69 -3.37 16.41
C PRO A 127 -11.71 -4.42 17.51
N ALA A 128 -12.72 -4.35 18.40
CA ALA A 128 -12.90 -5.33 19.48
C ALA A 128 -13.08 -6.76 18.94
N ASP A 129 -13.73 -6.89 17.78
CA ASP A 129 -13.87 -8.14 17.05
C ASP A 129 -12.89 -8.19 15.86
N ALA A 130 -11.84 -9.00 16.01
CA ALA A 130 -10.85 -9.24 14.96
C ALA A 130 -11.21 -10.41 14.03
N SER A 131 -12.43 -10.97 14.12
CA SER A 131 -12.89 -12.00 13.19
C SER A 131 -12.89 -11.48 11.74
N PRO A 132 -12.50 -12.31 10.75
CA PRO A 132 -12.53 -11.88 9.35
C PRO A 132 -13.93 -11.49 8.89
N ALA A 133 -14.03 -10.38 8.16
CA ALA A 133 -15.30 -9.81 7.72
C ALA A 133 -15.94 -10.54 6.52
N ASP A 134 -15.12 -11.20 5.69
CA ASP A 134 -15.56 -12.00 4.54
C ASP A 134 -14.56 -13.12 4.23
N ALA A 135 -14.81 -13.90 3.19
CA ALA A 135 -13.95 -15.01 2.79
C ALA A 135 -12.56 -14.57 2.30
N MET A 136 -12.42 -13.41 1.66
CA MET A 136 -11.13 -12.87 1.24
C MET A 136 -10.34 -12.37 2.44
N ASP A 137 -10.99 -11.68 3.37
CA ASP A 137 -10.41 -11.24 4.65
C ASP A 137 -9.92 -12.45 5.45
N ALA A 138 -10.64 -13.59 5.40
CA ALA A 138 -10.20 -14.83 6.04
C ALA A 138 -8.99 -15.47 5.36
N VAL A 139 -8.86 -15.32 4.04
CA VAL A 139 -7.67 -15.74 3.27
C VAL A 139 -6.46 -14.88 3.66
N CYS A 140 -6.63 -13.56 3.73
CA CYS A 140 -5.58 -12.64 4.17
C CYS A 140 -5.15 -12.91 5.62
N LYS A 141 -6.10 -13.16 6.53
CA LYS A 141 -5.76 -13.53 7.92
C LYS A 141 -4.82 -14.75 7.96
N ARG A 142 -5.10 -15.79 7.17
CA ARG A 142 -4.24 -16.99 7.12
C ARG A 142 -2.87 -16.71 6.52
N HIS A 143 -2.76 -15.71 5.64
CA HIS A 143 -1.48 -15.25 5.10
C HIS A 143 -0.66 -14.52 6.16
N ASP A 144 -1.28 -13.63 6.93
CA ASP A 144 -0.66 -12.99 8.10
C ASP A 144 -0.19 -14.02 9.13
N ASP A 145 -1.07 -14.96 9.51
CA ASP A 145 -0.73 -16.06 10.44
C ASP A 145 0.43 -16.91 9.88
N CYS A 146 0.54 -17.06 8.56
CA CYS A 146 1.65 -17.77 7.91
C CYS A 146 2.96 -16.98 7.99
N TYR A 147 2.92 -15.66 7.81
CA TYR A 147 4.09 -14.78 7.95
C TYR A 147 4.66 -14.77 9.36
N ASP A 148 3.82 -14.93 10.37
CA ASP A 148 4.23 -15.04 11.79
C ASP A 148 4.78 -16.43 12.16
N SER A 149 4.72 -17.39 11.24
CA SER A 149 5.24 -18.74 11.43
C SER A 149 6.69 -18.89 10.94
N ALA A 150 7.28 -20.08 11.11
CA ALA A 150 8.60 -20.40 10.57
C ALA A 150 8.60 -20.71 9.05
N VAL A 151 7.45 -20.58 8.36
CA VAL A 151 7.33 -20.83 6.92
C VAL A 151 7.98 -19.69 6.13
N ALA A 152 8.64 -20.03 5.02
CA ALA A 152 9.22 -19.02 4.13
C ALA A 152 8.13 -18.11 3.55
N ARG A 153 8.37 -16.79 3.56
CA ARG A 153 7.40 -15.78 3.08
C ARG A 153 6.91 -16.04 1.65
N GLU A 154 7.81 -16.49 0.78
CA GLU A 154 7.47 -16.86 -0.60
C GLU A 154 6.44 -17.99 -0.67
N GLU A 155 6.53 -18.98 0.22
CA GLU A 155 5.52 -20.06 0.29
C GLU A 155 4.19 -19.55 0.82
N CYS A 156 4.21 -18.64 1.80
CA CYS A 156 3.00 -17.96 2.25
C CYS A 156 2.35 -17.17 1.10
N ASP A 157 3.14 -16.44 0.29
CA ASP A 157 2.63 -15.70 -0.86
C ASP A 157 2.02 -16.62 -1.93
N ARG A 158 2.68 -17.73 -2.25
CA ARG A 158 2.12 -18.74 -3.17
C ARG A 158 0.82 -19.32 -2.64
N ARG A 159 0.75 -19.59 -1.33
CA ARG A 159 -0.46 -20.07 -0.68
C ARG A 159 -1.59 -19.04 -0.77
N LEU A 160 -1.32 -17.77 -0.51
CA LEU A 160 -2.28 -16.68 -0.65
C LEU A 160 -2.88 -16.65 -2.07
N VAL A 161 -2.02 -16.67 -3.10
CA VAL A 161 -2.48 -16.67 -4.49
C VAL A 161 -3.40 -17.86 -4.78
N ARG A 162 -3.00 -19.08 -4.40
CA ARG A 162 -3.83 -20.29 -4.58
C ARG A 162 -5.18 -20.18 -3.89
N GLU A 163 -5.21 -19.69 -2.65
CA GLU A 163 -6.44 -19.57 -1.87
C GLU A 163 -7.38 -18.48 -2.44
N LEU A 164 -6.84 -17.35 -2.91
CA LEU A 164 -7.63 -16.31 -3.58
C LEU A 164 -8.21 -16.78 -4.93
N GLU A 165 -7.46 -17.58 -5.70
CA GLU A 165 -7.94 -18.17 -6.96
C GLU A 165 -8.99 -19.26 -6.74
N ALA A 166 -8.97 -19.92 -5.59
CA ALA A 166 -9.96 -20.94 -5.23
C ALA A 166 -11.31 -20.34 -4.83
N LEU A 167 -11.36 -19.05 -4.49
CA LEU A 167 -12.64 -18.37 -4.25
C LEU A 167 -13.46 -18.28 -5.54
N PRO A 168 -14.80 -18.44 -5.48
CA PRO A 168 -15.66 -18.23 -6.63
C PRO A 168 -15.38 -16.90 -7.34
N ALA A 169 -15.44 -16.88 -8.67
CA ALA A 169 -15.17 -15.68 -9.46
C ALA A 169 -16.08 -14.50 -9.07
N ASP A 170 -17.32 -14.78 -8.68
CA ASP A 170 -18.27 -13.78 -8.17
C ASP A 170 -18.20 -13.71 -6.63
N PRO A 171 -17.80 -12.56 -6.03
CA PRO A 171 -17.73 -12.40 -4.58
C PRO A 171 -19.04 -12.64 -3.83
N ALA A 172 -20.19 -12.38 -4.46
CA ALA A 172 -21.50 -12.65 -3.86
C ALA A 172 -21.74 -14.15 -3.59
N ARG A 173 -20.91 -15.03 -4.17
CA ARG A 173 -20.99 -16.49 -4.03
C ARG A 173 -19.95 -17.09 -3.09
N TRP A 174 -19.14 -16.27 -2.44
CA TRP A 174 -18.16 -16.78 -1.48
C TRP A 174 -18.84 -17.44 -0.26
N PRO A 175 -18.18 -18.38 0.44
CA PRO A 175 -18.74 -19.02 1.64
C PRO A 175 -19.14 -18.03 2.74
N HIS A 176 -18.47 -16.87 2.78
CA HIS A 176 -18.85 -15.71 3.58
C HIS A 176 -18.69 -14.48 2.66
N PRO A 177 -19.73 -14.09 1.92
CA PRO A 177 -19.63 -13.04 0.92
C PRO A 177 -19.52 -11.66 1.59
N PRO A 178 -18.91 -10.68 0.92
CA PRO A 178 -19.02 -9.29 1.35
C PRO A 178 -20.50 -8.85 1.32
N VAL A 179 -20.81 -7.76 2.01
CA VAL A 179 -22.15 -7.15 1.92
C VAL A 179 -22.43 -6.71 0.47
N ALA A 180 -23.71 -6.61 0.11
CA ALA A 180 -24.14 -6.53 -1.29
C ALA A 180 -23.56 -5.32 -2.05
N ASP A 181 -23.38 -4.18 -1.38
CA ASP A 181 -22.80 -2.94 -1.91
C ASP A 181 -21.27 -2.97 -2.00
N GLU A 182 -20.63 -4.03 -1.50
CA GLU A 182 -19.17 -4.21 -1.52
C GLU A 182 -18.70 -5.30 -2.48
N VAL A 183 -19.61 -6.01 -3.15
CA VAL A 183 -19.29 -7.12 -4.06
C VAL A 183 -18.34 -6.68 -5.18
N GLU A 184 -18.61 -5.55 -5.83
CA GLU A 184 -17.76 -5.02 -6.91
C GLU A 184 -16.37 -4.65 -6.37
N ALA A 185 -16.33 -3.95 -5.24
CA ALA A 185 -15.07 -3.55 -4.61
C ALA A 185 -14.24 -4.77 -4.17
N ALA A 186 -14.87 -5.85 -3.69
CA ALA A 186 -14.19 -7.08 -3.33
C ALA A 186 -13.54 -7.75 -4.55
N ASP A 187 -14.21 -7.74 -5.71
CA ASP A 187 -13.66 -8.29 -6.95
C ASP A 187 -12.47 -7.47 -7.46
N GLU A 188 -12.59 -6.15 -7.44
CA GLU A 188 -11.48 -5.24 -7.82
C GLU A 188 -10.27 -5.47 -6.92
N TYR A 189 -10.47 -5.53 -5.60
CA TYR A 189 -9.39 -5.74 -4.64
C TYR A 189 -8.73 -7.10 -4.83
N ARG A 190 -9.52 -8.17 -4.98
CA ARG A 190 -8.99 -9.53 -5.23
C ARG A 190 -8.15 -9.55 -6.50
N THR A 191 -8.65 -8.95 -7.58
CA THR A 191 -7.96 -8.92 -8.88
C THR A 191 -6.60 -8.22 -8.76
N MET A 192 -6.57 -7.08 -8.08
CA MET A 192 -5.32 -6.35 -7.80
C MET A 192 -4.37 -7.16 -6.92
N ALA A 193 -4.86 -7.78 -5.84
CA ALA A 193 -4.06 -8.59 -4.93
C ALA A 193 -3.41 -9.77 -5.68
N LEU A 194 -4.18 -10.50 -6.49
CA LEU A 194 -3.67 -11.59 -7.33
C LEU A 194 -2.57 -11.11 -8.27
N TRP A 195 -2.79 -9.98 -8.98
CA TRP A 195 -1.78 -9.42 -9.88
C TRP A 195 -0.49 -9.05 -9.14
N TRP A 196 -0.61 -8.40 -7.98
CA TRP A 196 0.54 -7.95 -7.18
C TRP A 196 1.37 -9.14 -6.69
N PHE A 197 0.74 -10.10 -6.02
CA PHE A 197 1.45 -11.23 -5.42
C PHE A 197 2.05 -12.16 -6.47
N LYS A 198 1.36 -12.39 -7.60
CA LYS A 198 1.96 -13.15 -8.72
C LYS A 198 3.25 -12.50 -9.23
N ARG A 199 3.23 -11.18 -9.48
CA ARG A 199 4.44 -10.45 -9.90
C ARG A 199 5.53 -10.42 -8.85
N LYS A 200 5.17 -10.37 -7.57
CA LYS A 200 6.13 -10.44 -6.46
C LYS A 200 6.87 -11.77 -6.48
N ILE A 201 6.13 -12.89 -6.55
CA ILE A 201 6.69 -14.25 -6.61
C ILE A 201 7.58 -14.42 -7.85
N GLU A 202 7.13 -13.96 -9.02
CA GLU A 202 7.92 -14.01 -10.27
C GLU A 202 9.26 -13.28 -10.14
N ARG A 203 9.25 -12.08 -9.55
CA ARG A 203 10.47 -11.29 -9.35
C ARG A 203 11.42 -11.92 -8.34
N GLU A 204 10.90 -12.51 -7.27
CA GLU A 204 11.73 -13.21 -6.28
C GLU A 204 12.40 -14.45 -6.89
N ALA A 205 11.70 -15.19 -7.74
CA ALA A 205 12.26 -16.32 -8.48
C ALA A 205 13.40 -15.92 -9.43
N LEU A 206 13.40 -14.68 -9.96
CA LEU A 206 14.46 -14.18 -10.85
C LEU A 206 15.72 -13.69 -10.12
N VAL A 207 15.62 -13.39 -8.82
CA VAL A 207 16.75 -12.89 -8.01
C VAL A 207 17.39 -14.01 -7.17
N GLY A 208 16.75 -15.18 -7.09
CA GLY A 208 17.16 -16.32 -6.27
C GLY A 208 18.18 -17.28 -6.90
N ASP A 209 18.68 -17.01 -8.11
CA ASP A 209 19.77 -17.74 -8.79
C ASP A 209 21.09 -16.93 -8.78
#